data_AF-A0A7R9LXF4-F1
#
_entry.id   AF-A0A7R9LXF4-F1
#
_cell.length_a   1.000
_cell.length_b   1.000
_cell.length_c   1.000
_cell.angle_alpha   90.00
_cell.angle_beta   90.00
_cell.angle_gamma   90.00
#
_symmetry.space_group_name_H-M   'P 1'
#
loop_
_entity.id
_entity.type
_entity.pdbx_description
1 polymer ?
#
loop_
_entity_poly.entity_id
_entity_poly.type
_entity_poly.pdbx_seq_one_letter_code
_entity_poly.pdbx_strand_id
1 'polypeptide(L)' 'MAKTWTHVLVTVGSTGFDKLLDQISDVNTLGLLSSFGCTHLTIQYGSSGCPPIHSNPFNITVNAFDYKTS' A
#
# COMPACT_ATOMS: atom_id res chain seq x y z
N MET A 1 15.02 16.59 -13.27
CA MET A 1 15.10 15.30 -12.56
C MET A 1 13.72 14.96 -12.04
N ALA A 2 13.11 13.88 -12.51
CA ALA A 2 11.81 13.44 -12.00
C ALA A 2 11.96 12.98 -10.54
N LYS A 3 11.05 13.40 -9.68
CA LYS A 3 11.07 13.08 -8.25
C LYS A 3 10.72 11.59 -8.09
N THR A 4 11.71 10.77 -7.71
CA THR A 4 11.52 9.34 -7.43
C THR A 4 10.98 9.16 -6.01
N TRP A 5 9.85 8.49 -5.89
CA TRP A 5 9.24 8.21 -4.59
C TRP A 5 9.60 6.80 -4.16
N THR A 6 10.69 6.64 -3.41
CA THR A 6 11.19 5.31 -3.00
C THR A 6 10.29 4.63 -1.96
N HIS A 7 9.63 5.42 -1.11
CA HIS A 7 8.75 4.95 -0.04
C HIS A 7 7.42 5.67 -0.08
N VAL A 8 6.32 4.92 -0.03
CA VAL A 8 4.96 5.45 0.09
C VAL A 8 4.35 4.91 1.38
N LEU A 9 3.95 5.83 2.26
CA LEU A 9 3.23 5.51 3.50
C LEU A 9 1.76 5.85 3.31
N VAL A 10 0.89 4.86 3.53
CA VAL A 10 -0.55 5.03 3.53
C VAL A 10 -1.05 4.77 4.95
N THR A 11 -1.45 5.84 5.64
CA THR A 11 -2.14 5.76 6.93
C THR A 11 -3.61 6.03 6.72
N VAL A 12 -4.47 5.21 7.33
CA VAL A 12 -5.92 5.36 7.19
C VAL A 12 -6.61 5.16 8.52
N GLY A 13 -7.60 6.03 8.79
CA GLY A 13 -8.47 5.95 9.96
C GLY A 13 -9.63 4.96 9.78
N SER A 14 -10.75 5.20 10.46
CA SER A 14 -11.85 4.25 10.63
C SER A 14 -12.86 4.13 9.46
N THR A 15 -12.73 4.88 8.36
CA THR A 15 -13.75 4.88 7.28
C THR A 15 -13.17 4.75 5.87
N GLY A 16 -13.77 3.89 5.04
CA GLY A 16 -13.45 3.73 3.61
C GLY A 16 -12.26 2.82 3.28
N PHE A 17 -11.78 2.08 4.28
CA PHE A 17 -10.53 1.32 4.26
C PHE A 17 -10.49 0.18 3.22
N ASP A 18 -11.59 -0.56 3.08
CA ASP A 18 -11.64 -1.70 2.14
C ASP A 18 -11.41 -1.27 0.69
N LYS A 19 -11.98 -0.12 0.30
CA LYS A 19 -11.85 0.42 -1.05
C LYS A 19 -10.43 0.88 -1.35
N LEU A 20 -9.77 1.53 -0.39
CA LEU A 20 -8.40 2.01 -0.58
C LEU A 20 -7.45 0.82 -0.74
N LEU A 21 -7.58 -0.20 0.10
CA LEU A 21 -6.73 -1.38 0.02
C LEU A 21 -6.93 -2.17 -1.25
N ASP A 22 -8.18 -2.32 -1.67
CA ASP A 22 -8.53 -2.96 -2.94
C ASP A 22 -7.87 -2.20 -4.11
N GLN A 23 -7.89 -0.87 -4.07
CA GLN A 23 -7.24 -0.04 -5.08
C GLN A 23 -5.71 -0.10 -5.03
N ILE A 24 -5.07 -0.10 -3.85
CA ILE A 24 -3.59 -0.15 -3.77
C ILE A 24 -3.04 -1.54 -4.04
N SER A 25 -3.86 -2.57 -3.86
CA SER A 25 -3.53 -3.96 -4.18
C SER A 25 -3.78 -4.29 -5.65
N ASP A 26 -4.42 -3.38 -6.40
CA ASP A 26 -4.60 -3.52 -7.84
C ASP A 26 -3.26 -3.41 -8.58
N VAL A 27 -3.11 -4.27 -9.59
CA VAL A 27 -1.88 -4.36 -10.40
C VAL A 27 -1.60 -3.04 -11.13
N ASN A 28 -2.63 -2.31 -11.59
CA ASN A 28 -2.40 -1.04 -12.28
C ASN A 28 -1.84 0.01 -11.33
N THR A 29 -2.35 0.08 -10.10
CA THR A 29 -1.86 1.00 -9.08
C THR A 29 -0.41 0.68 -8.70
N LEU A 30 -0.08 -0.60 -8.50
CA LEU A 30 1.29 -1.02 -8.21
C LEU A 30 2.24 -0.72 -9.38
N GLY A 31 1.78 -0.91 -10.62
CA GLY A 31 2.54 -0.58 -11.82
C GLY A 31 2.82 0.92 -11.93
N LEU A 32 1.82 1.76 -11.62
CA LEU A 32 1.99 3.22 -11.54
C LEU A 32 2.99 3.60 -10.46
N LEU A 33 2.85 3.05 -9.24
CA LEU A 33 3.79 3.30 -8.14
C LEU A 33 5.21 2.90 -8.53
N SER A 34 5.39 1.75 -9.18
CA SER A 34 6.69 1.30 -9.69
C SER A 34 7.24 2.26 -10.75
N SER A 35 6.41 2.77 -11.66
CA SER A 35 6.81 3.76 -12.67
C SER A 35 7.27 5.09 -12.06
N PHE A 36 6.78 5.42 -10.85
CA PHE A 36 7.25 6.56 -10.05
C PHE A 36 8.51 6.26 -9.22
N GLY A 37 9.08 5.06 -9.35
CA GLY A 37 10.27 4.63 -8.61
C GLY A 37 9.98 4.10 -7.21
N CYS A 38 8.73 3.75 -6.91
CA CYS A 38 8.38 3.13 -5.64
C CYS A 38 8.93 1.71 -5.54
N THR A 39 9.56 1.44 -4.41
CA THR A 39 10.10 0.12 -4.05
C THR A 39 9.56 -0.36 -2.71
N HIS A 40 8.95 0.52 -1.92
CA HIS A 40 8.39 0.20 -0.62
C HIS A 40 7.03 0.86 -0.42
N LEU A 41 6.03 0.04 -0.14
CA LEU A 41 4.68 0.47 0.21
C LEU A 41 4.39 0.03 1.65
N THR A 42 4.12 0.98 2.53
CA THR A 42 3.74 0.69 3.91
C THR A 42 2.26 1.03 4.11
N ILE A 43 1.49 0.04 4.56
CA ILE A 43 0.05 0.13 4.82
C ILE A 43 -0.14 0.06 6.32
N GLN A 44 -0.61 1.15 6.92
CA GLN A 44 -0.98 1.16 8.33
C GLN A 44 -2.50 1.10 8.45
N TYR A 45 -3.00 0.05 9.10
CA TYR A 45 -4.42 -0.22 9.23
C TYR A 45 -4.89 -0.30 10.68
N GLY A 46 -6.20 -0.18 10.90
CA GLY A 46 -6.83 -0.34 12.21
C GLY A 46 -7.76 -1.56 12.25
N SER A 47 -8.88 -1.43 12.96
CA SER A 47 -9.85 -2.52 13.24
C SER A 47 -10.49 -3.21 12.03
N SER A 48 -10.20 -2.76 10.81
CA SER A 48 -10.80 -3.28 9.58
C SER A 48 -9.97 -4.43 8.96
N GLY A 49 -8.70 -4.59 9.36
CA GLY A 49 -7.82 -5.72 8.97
C GLY A 49 -7.30 -5.67 7.52
N CYS A 50 -6.02 -5.98 7.27
CA CYS A 50 -5.48 -5.90 5.90
C CYS A 50 -5.97 -7.07 5.01
N PRO A 51 -6.52 -6.81 3.82
CA PRO A 51 -6.79 -7.86 2.83
C PRO A 51 -5.47 -8.47 2.34
N PRO A 52 -5.54 -9.70 1.81
CA PRO A 52 -4.37 -10.36 1.25
C PRO A 52 -3.81 -9.53 0.09
N ILE A 53 -2.54 -9.15 0.23
CA ILE A 53 -1.82 -8.43 -0.83
C ILE A 53 -1.54 -9.46 -1.92
N HIS A 54 -2.36 -9.42 -2.97
CA HIS A 54 -2.23 -10.35 -4.09
C HIS A 54 -0.87 -10.17 -4.77
N SER A 55 -0.36 -11.27 -5.33
CA SER A 55 0.96 -11.41 -5.93
C SER A 55 1.39 -10.16 -6.69
N ASN A 56 2.35 -9.44 -6.11
CA ASN A 56 2.90 -8.23 -6.69
C ASN A 56 3.90 -8.61 -7.80
N PRO A 57 3.60 -8.37 -9.09
CA PRO A 57 4.55 -8.66 -10.16
C PRO A 57 5.67 -7.60 -10.25
N PHE A 58 5.60 -6.55 -9.45
CA PHE A 58 6.59 -5.48 -9.37
C PHE A 58 7.49 -5.67 -8.14
N ASN A 59 8.74 -5.24 -8.21
CA ASN A 59 9.70 -5.27 -7.09
C ASN A 59 9.35 -4.23 -5.98
N ILE A 60 8.09 -4.15 -5.58
CA ILE A 60 7.63 -3.31 -4.47
C ILE A 60 7.44 -4.21 -3.25
N THR A 61 8.20 -3.93 -2.20
CA THR A 61 8.00 -4.55 -0.89
C THR A 61 6.77 -3.92 -0.25
N VAL A 62 5.76 -4.72 0.05
CA VAL A 62 4.56 -4.23 0.74
C VAL A 62 4.56 -4.70 2.19
N ASN A 63 4.58 -3.76 3.12
CA ASN A 63 4.54 -4.01 4.55
C ASN A 63 3.20 -3.52 5.11
N ALA A 64 2.47 -4.38 5.80
CA ALA A 64 1.20 -4.02 6.43
C ALA A 64 1.33 -4.12 7.96
N PHE A 65 0.92 -3.07 8.67
CA PHE A 65 1.00 -2.98 10.13
C PHE A 65 -0.35 -2.58 10.72
N ASP A 66 -0.80 -3.31 11.73
CA ASP A 66 -1.90 -2.87 12.58
C ASP A 66 -1.41 -1.80 13.55
N TYR A 67 -2.02 -0.63 13.49
CA TYR A 67 -1.75 0.49 14.39
C TYR A 67 -2.39 0.33 15.77
N LYS A 68 -3.46 -0.46 15.88
CA LYS A 68 -3.99 -0.89 17.17
C LYS A 68 -3.38 -2.23 17.53
N THR A 69 -2.20 -2.20 18.13
CA THR A 69 -1.76 -3.29 19.00
C THR A 69 -2.75 -3.40 20.16
N SER A 70 -3.79 -4.22 19.99
CA SER A 70 -4.72 -4.58 21.06
C SER A 70 -4.16 -5.77 21.83
#